data_AF-A0A2A9FQR4-F1
#
_entry.id   AF-A0A2A9FQR4-F1
#
_cell.length_a   1.000
_cell.length_b   1.000
_cell.length_c   1.000
_cell.angle_alpha   90.00
_cell.angle_beta   90.00
_cell.angle_gamma   90.00
#
_symmetry.space_group_name_H-M   'P 1'
#
loop_
_entity.id
_entity.type
_entity.pdbx_description
1 polymer ?
#
loop_
_entity_poly.entity_id
_entity_poly.type
_entity_poly.pdbx_seq_one_letter_code
_entity_poly.pdbx_strand_id
1 'polypeptide(L)'
;MKNGWMIRAGNSGRYFDDFEDSKCVGIGWNDLGDLRQYTSAAALREACIHHFGNAKPGRTANAVAMIRKFRDDIQQGDLLVTYSQEYREYLVGEDQGQYEFRSEQELVGEFASIRKVKWRGRVSRDQLSQSARNSLGSVLTLFSLSSDVINEVEDRLAGKPVSEHTPIADTPSVEAEFDLLREEVRSKGHELIKDKIQSLDPEEMEELTAALLRAMGYQTRVSARGPDRSVDVLASPDGLGLTQPRIKAEVKHRNGSMGSVRHKFKYPTNKPYRRESQTRQEAANYFANRPLCRENVLIADSSYSEGEYQCSVTMSAH
;
A
#
# COMPACT_ATOMS: atom_id res chain seq x y z
N MET A 1 22.02 6.69 21.45
CA MET A 1 21.08 5.80 20.74
C MET A 1 20.65 6.51 19.49
N LYS A 2 20.46 5.79 18.39
CA LYS A 2 19.99 6.36 17.12
C LYS A 2 18.48 6.57 17.23
N ASN A 3 17.98 7.77 16.92
CA ASN A 3 16.52 8.00 16.92
C ASN A 3 15.91 7.41 15.65
N GLY A 4 14.61 7.17 15.66
CA GLY A 4 13.88 6.65 14.52
C GLY A 4 12.60 7.43 14.25
N TRP A 5 12.30 7.64 12.98
CA TRP A 5 11.19 8.48 12.53
C TRP A 5 10.42 7.78 11.41
N MET A 6 9.10 7.75 11.55
CA MET A 6 8.20 7.39 10.47
C MET A 6 7.78 8.66 9.73
N ILE A 7 7.89 8.66 8.40
CA ILE A 7 7.44 9.76 7.53
C ILE A 7 6.57 9.19 6.41
N ARG A 8 5.33 9.65 6.31
CA ARG A 8 4.36 9.17 5.32
C ARG A 8 4.62 9.78 3.95
N ALA A 9 4.78 8.95 2.93
CA ALA A 9 4.87 9.35 1.53
C ALA A 9 3.49 9.63 0.92
N GLY A 10 2.73 10.55 1.53
CA GLY A 10 1.33 10.82 1.19
C GLY A 10 0.36 9.71 1.63
N ASN A 11 -0.92 9.88 1.31
CA ASN A 11 -1.96 8.91 1.66
C ASN A 11 -1.66 7.54 1.04
N SER A 12 -1.76 6.48 1.85
CA SER A 12 -1.44 5.10 1.45
C SER A 12 -0.02 4.88 0.90
N GLY A 13 0.89 5.85 1.06
CA GLY A 13 2.24 5.77 0.51
C GLY A 13 2.32 6.08 -1.00
N ARG A 14 1.40 6.88 -1.54
CA ARG A 14 1.36 7.25 -2.96
C ARG A 14 2.71 7.70 -3.57
N TYR A 15 3.56 8.36 -2.79
CA TYR A 15 4.86 8.89 -3.22
C TYR A 15 6.04 8.01 -2.76
N PHE A 16 5.78 6.74 -2.42
CA PHE A 16 6.80 5.82 -1.90
C PHE A 16 7.93 5.59 -2.92
N ASP A 17 7.58 5.34 -4.18
CA ASP A 17 8.57 5.14 -5.24
C ASP A 17 9.32 6.45 -5.54
N ASP A 18 8.65 7.61 -5.51
CA ASP A 18 9.31 8.92 -5.67
C ASP A 18 10.38 9.15 -4.59
N PHE A 19 10.08 8.77 -3.34
CA PHE A 19 11.01 8.84 -2.21
C PHE A 19 12.19 7.89 -2.40
N GLU A 20 11.94 6.66 -2.83
CA GLU A 20 12.99 5.68 -3.10
C GLU A 20 13.91 6.12 -4.24
N ASP A 21 13.35 6.59 -5.35
CA ASP A 21 14.08 6.98 -6.55
C ASP A 21 14.87 8.27 -6.32
N SER A 22 14.25 9.26 -5.68
CA SER A 22 14.87 10.56 -5.40
C SER A 22 15.80 10.55 -4.18
N LYS A 23 15.92 9.41 -3.49
CA LYS A 23 16.74 9.21 -2.29
C LYS A 23 16.43 10.27 -1.21
N CYS A 24 15.14 10.48 -0.93
CA CYS A 24 14.70 11.46 0.03
C CYS A 24 13.37 11.11 0.70
N VAL A 25 13.03 11.84 1.75
CA VAL A 25 11.69 11.93 2.33
C VAL A 25 11.24 13.38 2.26
N GLY A 26 9.93 13.60 2.22
CA GLY A 26 9.34 14.93 2.12
C GLY A 26 8.16 15.12 3.07
N ILE A 27 7.91 16.37 3.44
CA ILE A 27 6.68 16.81 4.11
C ILE A 27 6.02 17.91 3.30
N GLY A 28 4.70 18.07 3.49
CA GLY A 28 3.90 19.08 2.81
C GLY A 28 4.13 20.50 3.34
N TRP A 29 3.05 21.30 3.32
CA TRP A 29 3.05 22.72 3.72
C TRP A 29 3.88 23.64 2.81
N ASN A 30 3.90 23.34 1.51
CA ASN A 30 4.62 24.14 0.51
C ASN A 30 4.22 25.63 0.52
N ASP A 31 2.95 25.93 0.85
CA ASP A 31 2.45 27.32 0.94
C ASP A 31 3.16 28.15 2.02
N LEU A 32 3.81 27.50 3.00
CA LEU A 32 4.65 28.17 4.00
C LEU A 32 6.04 28.54 3.47
N GLY A 33 6.41 28.12 2.25
CA GLY A 33 7.74 28.32 1.71
C GLY A 33 8.82 27.56 2.50
N ASP A 34 10.05 28.09 2.47
CA ASP A 34 11.19 27.49 3.18
C ASP A 34 10.96 27.54 4.69
N LEU A 35 10.84 26.38 5.33
CA LEU A 35 10.50 26.26 6.74
C LEU A 35 11.59 26.81 7.67
N ARG A 36 12.81 27.04 7.17
CA ARG A 36 13.91 27.67 7.93
C ARG A 36 13.68 29.14 8.24
N GLN A 37 12.77 29.81 7.53
CA GLN A 37 12.44 31.21 7.80
C GLN A 37 11.77 31.43 9.17
N TYR A 38 11.17 30.38 9.75
CA TYR A 38 10.44 30.47 11.02
C TYR A 38 11.34 30.12 12.22
N THR A 39 11.92 31.13 12.86
CA THR A 39 12.88 30.94 13.96
C THR A 39 12.24 30.58 15.31
N SER A 40 10.91 30.66 15.46
CA SER A 40 10.19 30.31 16.69
C SER A 40 8.93 29.50 16.41
N ALA A 41 8.52 28.68 17.40
CA ALA A 41 7.27 27.92 17.32
C ALA A 41 6.04 28.84 17.21
N ALA A 42 6.09 30.03 17.82
CA ALA A 42 5.04 31.03 17.72
C ALA A 42 4.90 31.57 16.29
N ALA A 43 6.02 31.97 15.67
CA ALA A 43 6.03 32.47 14.29
C ALA A 43 5.53 31.42 13.30
N LEU A 44 5.98 30.16 13.45
CA LEU A 44 5.49 29.06 12.62
C LEU A 44 3.98 28.81 12.81
N ARG A 45 3.51 28.88 14.07
CA ARG A 45 2.08 28.72 14.37
C ARG A 45 1.24 29.82 13.74
N GLU A 46 1.68 31.08 13.84
CA GLU A 46 1.00 32.21 13.21
C GLU A 46 0.94 32.05 11.68
N ALA A 47 2.02 31.62 11.05
CA ALA A 47 2.04 31.33 9.62
C ALA A 47 1.08 30.21 9.24
N CYS A 48 1.06 29.11 10.00
CA CYS A 48 0.08 28.03 9.79
C CYS A 48 -1.36 28.54 9.87
N ILE A 49 -1.68 29.40 10.85
CA ILE A 49 -3.02 29.97 11.02
C ILE A 49 -3.36 30.91 9.87
N HIS A 50 -2.40 31.71 9.41
CA HIS A 50 -2.59 32.64 8.30
C HIS A 50 -2.89 31.91 6.99
N HIS A 51 -2.15 30.85 6.67
CA HIS A 51 -2.31 30.13 5.39
C HIS A 51 -3.46 29.12 5.39
N PHE A 52 -3.69 28.43 6.51
CA PHE A 52 -4.63 27.29 6.56
C PHE A 52 -5.85 27.53 7.46
N GLY A 53 -5.92 28.70 8.11
CA GLY A 53 -6.93 28.99 9.12
C GLY A 53 -6.70 28.25 10.44
N ASN A 54 -7.56 28.50 11.43
CA ASN A 54 -7.47 27.87 12.75
C ASN A 54 -8.81 27.38 13.30
N ALA A 55 -9.74 26.98 12.43
CA ALA A 55 -11.02 26.40 12.84
C ALA A 55 -10.84 25.14 13.71
N LYS A 56 -9.69 24.48 13.56
CA LYS A 56 -9.27 23.25 14.25
C LYS A 56 -7.90 23.45 14.90
N PRO A 57 -7.84 23.99 16.14
CA PRO A 57 -6.56 24.31 16.79
C PRO A 57 -5.63 23.12 16.99
N GLY A 58 -6.19 21.92 17.20
CA GLY A 58 -5.43 20.67 17.33
C GLY A 58 -4.66 20.34 16.04
N ARG A 59 -5.30 20.46 14.87
CA ARG A 59 -4.64 20.30 13.57
C ARG A 59 -3.46 21.26 13.40
N THR A 60 -3.63 22.52 13.77
CA THR A 60 -2.54 23.52 13.71
C THR A 60 -1.39 23.13 14.65
N ALA A 61 -1.70 22.73 15.89
CA ALA A 61 -0.68 22.29 16.84
C ALA A 61 0.10 21.07 16.33
N ASN A 62 -0.59 20.09 15.75
CA ASN A 62 0.02 18.90 15.14
C ASN A 62 0.90 19.26 13.94
N ALA A 63 0.45 20.15 13.06
CA ALA A 63 1.25 20.63 11.93
C ALA A 63 2.55 21.29 12.41
N VAL A 64 2.47 22.21 13.38
CA VAL A 64 3.63 22.87 13.98
C VAL A 64 4.59 21.84 14.59
N ALA A 65 4.08 20.85 15.32
CA ALA A 65 4.90 19.80 15.92
C ALA A 65 5.62 18.93 14.87
N MET A 66 4.93 18.52 13.80
CA MET A 66 5.51 17.70 12.73
C MET A 66 6.56 18.48 11.92
N ILE A 67 6.28 19.74 11.58
CA ILE A 67 7.25 20.62 10.90
C ILE A 67 8.52 20.77 11.72
N ARG A 68 8.38 21.06 13.03
CA ARG A 68 9.53 21.19 13.92
C ARG A 68 10.32 19.89 14.04
N LYS A 69 9.66 18.75 14.19
CA LYS A 69 10.35 17.45 14.20
C LYS A 69 11.16 17.23 12.93
N PHE A 70 10.55 17.46 11.76
CA PHE A 70 11.21 17.27 10.47
C PHE A 70 12.43 18.17 10.29
N ARG A 71 12.30 19.44 10.68
CA ARG A 71 13.33 20.47 10.47
C ARG A 71 14.43 20.40 11.53
N ASP A 72 14.04 20.32 12.80
CA ASP A 72 14.90 20.54 13.97
C ASP A 72 15.30 19.24 14.69
N ASP A 73 14.38 18.28 14.84
CA ASP A 73 14.62 17.11 15.70
C ASP A 73 15.28 15.94 14.95
N ILE A 74 14.99 15.76 13.66
CA ILE A 74 15.67 14.76 12.82
C ILE A 74 17.13 15.19 12.59
N GLN A 75 18.04 14.33 13.01
CA GLN A 75 19.48 14.54 12.89
C GLN A 75 20.13 13.56 11.91
N GLN A 76 21.30 13.94 11.41
CA GLN A 76 22.09 13.07 10.54
C GLN A 76 22.34 11.71 11.21
N GLY A 77 22.11 10.64 10.47
CA GLY A 77 22.29 9.28 10.95
C GLY A 77 21.08 8.72 11.70
N ASP A 78 19.99 9.47 11.87
CA ASP A 78 18.72 8.92 12.37
C ASP A 78 18.10 7.92 11.39
N LEU A 79 17.37 6.93 11.91
CA LEU A 79 16.60 5.98 11.11
C LEU A 79 15.36 6.68 10.53
N LEU A 80 15.19 6.59 9.22
CA LEU A 80 14.00 7.07 8.52
C LEU A 80 13.25 5.89 7.91
N VAL A 81 11.95 5.85 8.14
CA VAL A 81 11.04 4.80 7.66
C VAL A 81 9.89 5.44 6.90
N THR A 82 9.52 4.87 5.75
CA THR A 82 8.26 5.15 5.07
C THR A 82 7.55 3.86 4.69
N TYR A 83 6.24 3.89 4.42
CA TYR A 83 5.42 2.70 4.19
C TYR A 83 4.56 2.88 2.94
N SER A 84 4.54 1.84 2.11
CA SER A 84 3.58 1.70 1.01
C SER A 84 2.49 0.72 1.41
N GLN A 85 1.24 1.18 1.36
CA GLN A 85 0.10 0.31 1.59
C GLN A 85 -0.13 -0.64 0.41
N GLU A 86 0.37 -0.32 -0.78
CA GLU A 86 0.30 -1.16 -1.98
C GLU A 86 1.38 -2.25 -1.93
N TYR A 87 2.59 -1.94 -1.50
CA TYR A 87 3.63 -2.97 -1.41
C TYR A 87 3.59 -3.75 -0.09
N ARG A 88 2.86 -3.25 0.92
CA ARG A 88 2.93 -3.71 2.32
C ARG A 88 4.37 -3.79 2.82
N GLU A 89 5.18 -2.84 2.37
CA GLU A 89 6.61 -2.78 2.63
C GLU A 89 6.97 -1.44 3.25
N TYR A 90 7.90 -1.51 4.20
CA TYR A 90 8.57 -0.37 4.77
C TYR A 90 9.88 -0.14 4.04
N LEU A 91 10.14 1.08 3.58
CA LEU A 91 11.44 1.49 3.10
C LEU A 91 12.22 2.08 4.27
N VAL A 92 13.45 1.57 4.47
CA VAL A 92 14.25 1.86 5.66
C VAL A 92 15.59 2.47 5.23
N GLY A 93 15.96 3.61 5.82
CA GLY A 93 17.15 4.36 5.45
C GLY A 93 17.67 5.25 6.55
N GLU A 94 18.70 6.02 6.25
CA GLU A 94 19.37 6.91 7.19
C GLU A 94 19.36 8.36 6.69
N ASP A 95 18.98 9.28 7.57
CA ASP A 95 19.04 10.71 7.28
C ASP A 95 20.48 11.13 6.98
N GLN A 96 20.66 11.93 5.93
CA GLN A 96 21.98 12.43 5.53
C GLN A 96 22.30 13.81 6.13
N GLY A 97 21.45 14.36 7.00
CA GLY A 97 21.63 15.69 7.61
C GLY A 97 21.32 16.86 6.68
N GLN A 98 20.70 16.60 5.51
CA GLN A 98 20.54 17.58 4.45
C GLN A 98 19.05 17.88 4.23
N TYR A 99 18.57 18.95 4.88
CA TYR A 99 17.28 19.55 4.57
C TYR A 99 17.40 20.49 3.37
N GLU A 100 16.49 20.34 2.41
CA GLU A 100 16.39 21.21 1.23
C GLU A 100 14.95 21.71 1.08
N PHE A 101 14.81 22.97 0.66
CA PHE A 101 13.55 23.50 0.14
C PHE A 101 13.72 23.70 -1.37
N ARG A 102 12.88 23.01 -2.16
CA ARG A 102 12.96 22.98 -3.62
C ARG A 102 11.92 23.88 -4.27
N SER A 103 12.20 24.37 -5.48
CA SER A 103 11.22 25.11 -6.27
C SER A 103 10.14 24.18 -6.83
N GLU A 104 9.04 24.75 -7.34
CA GLU A 104 7.92 23.99 -7.90
C GLU A 104 8.32 23.08 -9.07
N GLN A 105 9.39 23.40 -9.79
CA GLN A 105 9.89 22.59 -10.91
C GLN A 105 10.72 21.38 -10.46
N GLU A 106 11.14 21.34 -9.20
CA GLU A 106 12.07 20.35 -8.63
C GLU A 106 11.44 19.50 -7.52
N LEU A 107 10.12 19.57 -7.36
CA LEU A 107 9.37 18.81 -6.36
C LEU A 107 9.59 17.31 -6.51
N VAL A 108 9.64 16.62 -5.37
CA VAL A 108 9.55 15.15 -5.32
C VAL A 108 8.12 14.81 -4.98
N GLY A 109 7.38 14.25 -5.96
CA GLY A 109 5.92 14.14 -5.85
C GLY A 109 5.29 15.53 -5.71
N GLU A 110 4.73 15.81 -4.53
CA GLU A 110 4.16 17.13 -4.19
C GLU A 110 4.97 17.89 -3.14
N PHE A 111 6.15 17.41 -2.74
CA PHE A 111 6.85 17.94 -1.57
C PHE A 111 7.99 18.89 -1.95
N ALA A 112 7.92 20.12 -1.44
CA ALA A 112 9.00 21.11 -1.58
C ALA A 112 10.04 20.98 -0.48
N SER A 113 9.61 20.67 0.75
CA SER A 113 10.48 20.44 1.90
C SER A 113 10.91 18.98 1.97
N ILE A 114 12.19 18.72 1.73
CA ILE A 114 12.72 17.35 1.71
C ILE A 114 13.95 17.18 2.61
N ARG A 115 14.24 15.92 2.96
CA ARG A 115 15.52 15.50 3.56
C ARG A 115 16.11 14.35 2.77
N LYS A 116 17.42 14.43 2.50
CA LYS A 116 18.14 13.37 1.78
C LYS A 116 18.30 12.14 2.66
N VAL A 117 18.08 10.96 2.05
CA VAL A 117 18.11 9.67 2.73
C VAL A 117 19.01 8.71 1.98
N LYS A 118 19.84 8.00 2.73
CA LYS A 118 20.52 6.80 2.22
C LYS A 118 19.64 5.59 2.51
N TRP A 119 18.85 5.18 1.52
CA TRP A 119 18.04 3.97 1.64
C TRP A 119 18.91 2.72 1.75
N ARG A 120 18.57 1.84 2.69
CA ARG A 120 19.29 0.60 2.99
C ARG A 120 18.56 -0.63 2.48
N GLY A 121 17.24 -0.60 2.43
CA GLY A 121 16.44 -1.68 1.87
C GLY A 121 14.97 -1.61 2.29
N ARG A 122 14.25 -2.69 1.99
CA ARG A 122 12.83 -2.83 2.27
C ARG A 122 12.59 -3.92 3.31
N VAL A 123 11.58 -3.73 4.15
CA VAL A 123 11.13 -4.68 5.17
C VAL A 123 9.65 -4.97 4.93
N SER A 124 9.28 -6.23 4.76
CA SER A 124 7.87 -6.62 4.64
C SER A 124 7.14 -6.40 5.96
N ARG A 125 5.96 -5.77 5.91
CA ARG A 125 5.08 -5.61 7.07
C ARG A 125 4.74 -6.96 7.69
N ASP A 126 4.60 -8.00 6.89
CA ASP A 126 4.17 -9.33 7.31
C ASP A 126 5.25 -10.08 8.10
N GLN A 127 6.48 -9.58 8.09
CA GLN A 127 7.58 -10.08 8.91
C GLN A 127 7.66 -9.41 10.29
N LEU A 128 6.87 -8.37 10.54
CA LEU A 128 6.86 -7.62 11.80
C LEU A 128 5.82 -8.17 12.78
N SER A 129 6.14 -8.08 14.06
CA SER A 129 5.26 -8.38 15.17
C SER A 129 4.00 -7.52 15.15
N GLN A 130 2.91 -8.02 15.74
CA GLN A 130 1.69 -7.23 15.86
C GLN A 130 1.92 -5.89 16.59
N SER A 131 2.82 -5.89 17.58
CA SER A 131 3.19 -4.69 18.33
C SER A 131 3.82 -3.64 17.42
N ALA A 132 4.86 -4.01 16.66
CA ALA A 132 5.49 -3.10 15.71
C ALA A 132 4.52 -2.62 14.62
N ARG A 133 3.67 -3.52 14.09
CA ARG A 133 2.64 -3.15 13.10
C ARG A 133 1.65 -2.12 13.64
N ASN A 134 1.25 -2.23 14.91
CA ASN A 134 0.36 -1.26 15.55
C ASN A 134 1.06 0.10 15.71
N SER A 135 2.30 0.11 16.20
CA SER A 135 3.08 1.34 16.40
C SER A 135 3.38 2.05 15.08
N LEU A 136 3.74 1.30 14.03
CA LEU A 136 3.99 1.82 12.68
C LEU A 136 2.71 2.15 11.91
N GLY A 137 1.53 1.89 12.48
CA GLY A 137 0.22 2.07 11.84
C GLY A 137 -0.40 3.47 11.99
N SER A 138 0.24 4.39 12.73
CA SER A 138 -0.29 5.75 12.96
C SER A 138 -0.42 6.56 11.67
N VAL A 139 -1.54 7.25 11.49
CA VAL A 139 -1.82 8.07 10.28
C VAL A 139 -1.14 9.44 10.29
N LEU A 140 -0.44 9.81 11.38
CA LEU A 140 0.33 11.06 11.41
C LEU A 140 1.39 11.06 10.31
N THR A 141 1.58 12.20 9.66
CA THR A 141 2.59 12.38 8.60
C THR A 141 3.98 12.09 9.14
N LEU A 142 4.27 12.50 10.37
CA LEU A 142 5.57 12.29 11.01
C LEU A 142 5.43 11.98 12.50
N PHE A 143 6.06 10.90 12.95
CA PHE A 143 6.15 10.56 14.38
C PHE A 143 7.44 9.80 14.72
N SER A 144 7.82 9.85 15.99
CA SER A 144 8.99 9.15 16.54
C SER A 144 8.68 7.67 16.80
N LEU A 145 9.67 6.81 16.61
CA LEU A 145 9.61 5.39 16.87
C LEU A 145 10.26 5.06 18.22
N SER A 146 9.71 4.08 18.94
CA SER A 146 10.34 3.55 20.15
C SER A 146 11.55 2.70 19.80
N SER A 147 12.48 2.54 20.75
CA SER A 147 13.70 1.73 20.55
C SER A 147 13.38 0.29 20.14
N ASP A 148 12.30 -0.30 20.66
CA ASP A 148 11.90 -1.66 20.32
C ASP A 148 11.49 -1.80 18.86
N VAL A 149 10.70 -0.85 18.34
CA VAL A 149 10.30 -0.83 16.92
C VAL A 149 11.51 -0.60 16.02
N ILE A 150 12.43 0.29 16.41
CA ILE A 150 13.68 0.54 15.68
C ILE A 150 14.51 -0.74 15.59
N ASN A 151 14.73 -1.41 16.71
CA ASN A 151 15.50 -2.66 16.77
C ASN A 151 14.84 -3.77 15.93
N GLU A 152 13.51 -3.91 16.01
CA GLU A 152 12.81 -4.94 15.24
C GLU A 152 12.92 -4.71 13.73
N VAL A 153 12.73 -3.47 13.26
CA VAL A 153 12.89 -3.09 11.85
C VAL A 153 14.31 -3.32 11.37
N GLU A 154 15.32 -2.95 12.17
CA GLU A 154 16.74 -3.19 11.86
C GLU A 154 17.06 -4.70 11.79
N ASP A 155 16.51 -5.50 12.70
CA ASP A 155 16.64 -6.94 12.70
C ASP A 155 16.02 -7.58 11.45
N ARG A 156 14.82 -7.11 11.04
CA ARG A 156 14.20 -7.55 9.79
C ARG A 156 15.04 -7.18 8.57
N LEU A 157 15.56 -5.96 8.55
CA LEU A 157 16.39 -5.46 7.47
C LEU A 157 17.69 -6.26 7.34
N ALA A 158 18.22 -6.75 8.46
CA ALA A 158 19.37 -7.66 8.50
C ALA A 158 19.02 -9.14 8.20
N GLY A 159 17.74 -9.47 7.95
CA GLY A 159 17.28 -10.82 7.62
C GLY A 159 17.12 -11.76 8.82
N LYS A 160 17.04 -11.23 10.05
CA LYS A 160 16.85 -12.06 11.26
C LYS A 160 15.39 -12.55 11.37
N PRO A 161 15.17 -13.80 11.82
CA PRO A 161 13.83 -14.38 11.95
C PRO A 161 13.00 -13.73 13.06
N VAL A 162 11.67 -13.87 13.01
CA VAL A 162 10.71 -13.26 13.96
C VAL A 162 11.04 -13.70 15.38
N SER A 163 11.37 -12.71 16.22
CA SER A 163 11.47 -12.92 17.66
C SER A 163 10.18 -12.38 18.25
N GLU A 164 9.38 -13.26 18.84
CA GLU A 164 8.15 -12.85 19.53
C GLU A 164 8.53 -12.00 20.74
N HIS A 165 8.47 -10.67 20.60
CA HIS A 165 8.54 -9.77 21.73
C HIS A 165 7.13 -9.45 22.22
N THR A 166 6.95 -9.61 23.53
CA THR A 166 5.72 -9.37 24.29
C THR A 166 5.23 -7.93 24.09
N PRO A 167 3.91 -7.66 24.03
CA PRO A 167 3.41 -6.32 23.80
C PRO A 167 3.78 -5.39 24.96
N ILE A 168 4.47 -4.29 24.66
CA ILE A 168 4.45 -3.10 25.53
C ILE A 168 3.32 -2.23 25.00
N ALA A 169 2.30 -2.04 25.84
CA ALA A 169 1.21 -1.14 25.55
C ALA A 169 1.72 0.30 25.67
N ASP A 170 2.23 0.85 24.57
CA ASP A 170 2.38 2.29 24.45
C ASP A 170 1.01 2.89 24.18
N THR A 171 0.45 3.46 25.25
CA THR A 171 -0.73 4.31 25.22
C THR A 171 -0.51 5.44 24.20
N PRO A 172 -1.28 5.54 23.12
CA PRO A 172 -1.27 6.77 22.34
C PRO A 172 -1.78 7.89 23.24
N SER A 173 -1.01 8.98 23.32
CA SER A 173 -1.44 10.23 23.92
C SER A 173 -2.74 10.66 23.24
N VAL A 174 -3.85 10.50 23.95
CA VAL A 174 -5.19 10.86 23.50
C VAL A 174 -5.32 12.37 23.49
N GLU A 175 -5.21 12.94 22.31
CA GLU A 175 -6.03 14.05 21.83
C GLU A 175 -6.14 13.90 20.29
N ALA A 176 -6.73 12.78 19.88
CA ALA A 176 -7.05 12.53 18.47
C ALA A 176 -8.32 13.32 18.11
N GLU A 177 -8.13 14.38 17.35
CA GLU A 177 -9.20 15.05 16.62
C GLU A 177 -9.95 14.03 15.75
N PHE A 178 -11.29 14.07 15.75
CA PHE A 178 -12.18 13.04 15.20
C PHE A 178 -11.80 12.56 13.78
N ASP A 179 -11.28 13.46 12.94
CA ASP A 179 -10.86 13.13 11.57
C ASP A 179 -9.61 12.24 11.51
N LEU A 180 -8.61 12.49 12.37
CA LEU A 180 -7.41 11.65 12.45
C LEU A 180 -7.77 10.27 12.96
N LEU A 181 -8.63 10.19 13.97
CA LEU A 181 -9.13 8.92 14.50
C LEU A 181 -9.91 8.15 13.43
N ARG A 182 -10.75 8.83 12.65
CA ARG A 182 -11.51 8.21 11.56
C ARG A 182 -10.60 7.61 10.49
N GLU A 183 -9.58 8.36 10.05
CA GLU A 183 -8.65 7.87 9.05
C GLU A 183 -7.77 6.74 9.60
N GLU A 184 -7.40 6.80 10.88
CA GLU A 184 -6.67 5.71 11.56
C GLU A 184 -7.48 4.43 11.63
N VAL A 185 -8.75 4.50 12.04
CA VAL A 185 -9.67 3.36 12.07
C VAL A 185 -9.86 2.81 10.65
N ARG A 186 -10.01 3.68 9.65
CA ARG A 186 -10.12 3.27 8.25
C ARG A 186 -8.87 2.54 7.79
N SER A 187 -7.68 3.12 7.97
CA SER A 187 -6.40 2.53 7.56
C SER A 187 -6.16 1.19 8.24
N LYS A 188 -6.39 1.11 9.56
CA LYS A 188 -6.32 -0.13 10.34
C LYS A 188 -7.31 -1.17 9.81
N GLY A 189 -8.54 -0.76 9.49
CA GLY A 189 -9.55 -1.64 8.90
C GLY A 189 -9.09 -2.25 7.57
N HIS A 190 -8.50 -1.46 6.68
CA HIS A 190 -7.97 -1.99 5.41
C HIS A 190 -6.86 -3.01 5.65
N GLU A 191 -5.92 -2.72 6.54
CA GLU A 191 -4.84 -3.66 6.90
C GLU A 191 -5.38 -4.95 7.52
N LEU A 192 -6.36 -4.87 8.42
CA LEU A 192 -6.98 -6.05 9.02
C LEU A 192 -7.73 -6.91 7.98
N ILE A 193 -8.36 -6.27 6.99
CA ILE A 193 -9.00 -6.99 5.88
C ILE A 193 -7.93 -7.70 5.03
N LYS A 194 -6.83 -7.01 4.70
CA LYS A 194 -5.70 -7.61 3.96
C LYS A 194 -5.10 -8.78 4.73
N ASP A 195 -4.86 -8.61 6.04
CA ASP A 195 -4.33 -9.65 6.92
C ASP A 195 -5.26 -10.89 6.94
N LYS A 196 -6.59 -10.68 6.99
CA LYS A 196 -7.56 -11.78 6.91
C LYS A 196 -7.55 -12.49 5.57
N ILE A 197 -7.50 -11.75 4.47
CA ILE A 197 -7.45 -12.35 3.11
C ILE A 197 -6.16 -13.16 2.93
N GLN A 198 -5.01 -12.65 3.37
CA GLN A 198 -3.73 -13.39 3.32
C GLN A 198 -3.74 -14.65 4.19
N SER A 199 -4.54 -14.68 5.26
CA SER A 199 -4.62 -15.84 6.15
C SER A 199 -5.52 -16.97 5.64
N LEU A 200 -6.28 -16.75 4.57
CA LEU A 200 -7.17 -17.76 4.00
C LEU A 200 -6.38 -18.96 3.47
N ASP A 201 -6.94 -20.16 3.58
CA ASP A 201 -6.38 -21.28 2.84
C ASP A 201 -6.74 -21.19 1.33
N PRO A 202 -6.11 -22.00 0.45
CA PRO A 202 -6.42 -21.97 -0.98
C PRO A 202 -7.90 -22.22 -1.32
N GLU A 203 -8.62 -23.00 -0.52
CA GLU A 203 -10.02 -23.34 -0.77
C GLU A 203 -10.95 -22.21 -0.35
N GLU A 204 -10.67 -21.60 0.80
CA GLU A 204 -11.34 -20.39 1.24
C GLU A 204 -11.14 -19.24 0.24
N MET A 205 -9.96 -19.20 -0.42
CA MET A 205 -9.68 -18.24 -1.49
C MET A 205 -10.49 -18.53 -2.77
N GLU A 206 -10.71 -19.80 -3.13
CA GLU A 206 -11.61 -20.21 -4.22
C GLU A 206 -13.06 -19.76 -3.90
N GLU A 207 -13.54 -20.00 -2.68
CA GLU A 207 -14.86 -19.59 -2.23
C GLU A 207 -15.03 -18.06 -2.14
N LEU A 208 -14.00 -17.33 -1.69
CA LEU A 208 -14.00 -15.86 -1.72
C LEU A 208 -14.14 -15.34 -3.15
N THR A 209 -13.38 -15.91 -4.09
CA THR A 209 -13.47 -15.57 -5.52
C THR A 209 -14.87 -15.86 -6.07
N ALA A 210 -15.44 -17.00 -5.73
CA ALA A 210 -16.80 -17.37 -6.12
C ALA A 210 -17.84 -16.42 -5.53
N ALA A 211 -17.70 -16.01 -4.27
CA ALA A 211 -18.59 -15.07 -3.60
C ALA A 211 -18.53 -13.66 -4.22
N LEU A 212 -17.35 -13.18 -4.61
CA LEU A 212 -17.20 -11.90 -5.31
C LEU A 212 -17.91 -11.91 -6.66
N LEU A 213 -17.76 -12.98 -7.44
CA LEU A 213 -18.48 -13.17 -8.70
C LEU A 213 -20.00 -13.26 -8.49
N ARG A 214 -20.46 -13.90 -7.40
CA ARG A 214 -21.89 -13.87 -7.01
C ARG A 214 -22.39 -12.46 -6.73
N ALA A 215 -21.62 -11.68 -5.97
CA ALA A 215 -21.96 -10.28 -5.67
C ALA A 215 -22.01 -9.40 -6.93
N MET A 216 -21.25 -9.76 -7.97
CA MET A 216 -21.29 -9.10 -9.28
C MET A 216 -22.49 -9.50 -10.17
N GLY A 217 -23.34 -10.41 -9.70
CA GLY A 217 -24.57 -10.86 -10.37
C GLY A 217 -24.44 -12.18 -11.14
N TYR A 218 -23.33 -12.91 -10.98
CA TYR A 218 -23.16 -14.22 -11.61
C TYR A 218 -23.64 -15.34 -10.69
N GLN A 219 -24.07 -16.46 -11.27
CA GLN A 219 -24.17 -17.71 -10.56
C GLN A 219 -22.84 -18.46 -10.70
N THR A 220 -22.33 -18.99 -9.59
CA THR A 220 -21.00 -19.60 -9.55
C THR A 220 -21.03 -21.05 -9.07
N ARG A 221 -20.07 -21.83 -9.54
CA ARG A 221 -19.81 -23.20 -9.11
C ARG A 221 -18.32 -23.36 -8.85
N VAL A 222 -17.96 -23.79 -7.65
CA VAL A 222 -16.59 -24.18 -7.28
C VAL A 222 -16.38 -25.64 -7.70
N SER A 223 -15.28 -25.92 -8.36
CA SER A 223 -14.92 -27.27 -8.83
C SER A 223 -14.66 -28.22 -7.65
N ALA A 224 -14.98 -29.51 -7.79
CA ALA A 224 -14.62 -30.54 -6.78
C ALA A 224 -13.16 -30.98 -6.92
N ARG A 225 -12.49 -31.40 -5.83
CA ARG A 225 -11.05 -31.73 -5.84
C ARG A 225 -10.76 -32.84 -6.87
N GLY A 226 -9.77 -32.64 -7.74
CA GLY A 226 -9.43 -33.62 -8.79
C GLY A 226 -8.08 -33.36 -9.47
N PRO A 227 -7.47 -34.38 -10.09
CA PRO A 227 -6.08 -34.36 -10.59
C PRO A 227 -5.85 -33.49 -11.85
N ASP A 228 -6.90 -33.00 -12.48
CA ASP A 228 -6.83 -32.25 -13.75
C ASP A 228 -7.58 -30.92 -13.58
N ARG A 229 -6.88 -29.88 -13.10
CA ARG A 229 -7.48 -28.57 -12.79
C ARG A 229 -6.71 -27.43 -13.43
N SER A 230 -7.31 -26.85 -14.46
CA SER A 230 -6.97 -25.51 -14.95
C SER A 230 -8.03 -24.47 -14.55
N VAL A 231 -9.10 -24.88 -13.86
CA VAL A 231 -10.26 -24.03 -13.51
C VAL A 231 -10.85 -24.41 -12.14
N ASP A 232 -10.85 -23.46 -11.22
CA ASP A 232 -11.31 -23.65 -9.84
C ASP A 232 -12.72 -23.09 -9.62
N VAL A 233 -13.06 -21.98 -10.28
CA VAL A 233 -14.40 -21.38 -10.21
C VAL A 233 -14.98 -21.17 -11.62
N LEU A 234 -16.20 -21.63 -11.83
CA LEU A 234 -17.00 -21.34 -13.02
C LEU A 234 -18.07 -20.32 -12.66
N ALA A 235 -18.27 -19.30 -13.49
CA ALA A 235 -19.32 -18.31 -13.32
C ALA A 235 -20.03 -17.96 -14.63
N SER A 236 -21.35 -17.82 -14.58
CA SER A 236 -22.20 -17.42 -15.71
C SER A 236 -23.50 -16.79 -15.19
N PRO A 237 -24.23 -15.99 -15.97
CA PRO A 237 -25.48 -15.40 -15.52
C PRO A 237 -26.54 -16.43 -15.08
N ASP A 238 -26.56 -17.59 -15.75
CA ASP A 238 -27.52 -18.67 -15.53
C ASP A 238 -27.02 -19.81 -14.65
N GLY A 239 -25.71 -19.83 -14.33
CA GLY A 239 -25.08 -20.87 -13.52
C GLY A 239 -24.84 -22.20 -14.24
N LEU A 240 -25.36 -22.33 -15.47
CA LEU A 240 -25.25 -23.51 -16.31
C LEU A 240 -24.18 -23.34 -17.39
N GLY A 241 -23.68 -22.13 -17.59
CA GLY A 241 -22.72 -21.82 -18.64
C GLY A 241 -23.35 -21.82 -20.04
N LEU A 242 -24.68 -21.72 -20.15
CA LEU A 242 -25.36 -21.64 -21.44
C LEU A 242 -25.41 -20.18 -21.93
N THR A 243 -25.46 -19.25 -20.98
CA THR A 243 -25.53 -17.81 -21.22
C THR A 243 -24.17 -17.15 -21.07
N GLN A 244 -23.85 -16.22 -21.97
CA GLN A 244 -22.62 -15.43 -21.94
C GLN A 244 -22.78 -14.18 -21.05
N PRO A 245 -21.70 -13.66 -20.43
CA PRO A 245 -20.33 -14.18 -20.50
C PRO A 245 -20.11 -15.37 -19.56
N ARG A 246 -19.28 -16.32 -19.99
CA ARG A 246 -18.83 -17.46 -19.16
C ARG A 246 -17.42 -17.18 -18.65
N ILE A 247 -17.23 -17.23 -17.34
CA ILE A 247 -15.96 -16.95 -16.67
C ILE A 247 -15.43 -18.26 -16.10
N LYS A 248 -14.21 -18.63 -16.50
CA LYS A 248 -13.44 -19.75 -15.94
C LYS A 248 -12.28 -19.16 -15.17
N ALA A 249 -12.34 -19.17 -13.84
CA ALA A 249 -11.32 -18.61 -12.98
C ALA A 249 -10.40 -19.71 -12.42
N GLU A 250 -9.10 -19.54 -12.60
CA GLU A 250 -8.05 -20.27 -11.88
C GLU A 250 -7.59 -19.40 -10.71
N VAL A 251 -7.59 -19.94 -9.50
CA VAL A 251 -7.29 -19.21 -8.26
C VAL A 251 -5.93 -19.66 -7.73
N LYS A 252 -5.03 -18.70 -7.52
CA LYS A 252 -3.70 -18.97 -6.96
C LYS A 252 -3.50 -18.15 -5.70
N HIS A 253 -3.53 -18.81 -4.54
CA HIS A 253 -3.17 -18.19 -3.27
C HIS A 253 -1.68 -18.43 -2.96
N ARG A 254 -0.92 -17.35 -2.72
CA ARG A 254 0.52 -17.42 -2.41
C ARG A 254 0.85 -16.45 -1.27
N ASN A 255 1.66 -16.92 -0.32
CA ASN A 255 2.14 -16.10 0.79
C ASN A 255 3.47 -15.44 0.39
N GLY A 256 3.46 -14.15 0.06
CA GLY A 256 4.67 -13.35 -0.18
C GLY A 256 4.60 -12.38 -1.37
N SER A 257 5.49 -11.38 -1.38
CA SER A 257 5.67 -10.39 -2.45
C SER A 257 6.33 -11.04 -3.69
N MET A 258 5.69 -10.94 -4.87
CA MET A 258 6.38 -11.14 -6.14
C MET A 258 6.87 -9.79 -6.63
N GLY A 259 8.19 -9.63 -6.78
CA GLY A 259 8.73 -8.67 -7.73
C GLY A 259 8.12 -8.95 -9.10
N SER A 260 7.69 -7.91 -9.82
CA SER A 260 6.92 -7.95 -11.07
C SER A 260 7.35 -9.04 -12.09
N VAL A 261 6.90 -10.28 -11.91
CA VAL A 261 7.13 -11.36 -12.87
C VAL A 261 6.03 -11.29 -13.92
N ARG A 262 6.33 -10.68 -15.08
CA ARG A 262 5.59 -10.94 -16.32
C ARG A 262 5.70 -12.44 -16.61
N HIS A 263 4.64 -13.21 -16.36
CA HIS A 263 4.55 -14.58 -16.87
C HIS A 263 4.51 -14.53 -18.40
N LYS A 264 5.67 -14.82 -19.03
CA LYS A 264 5.72 -15.23 -20.45
C LYS A 264 5.21 -16.66 -20.51
N PHE A 265 3.94 -16.85 -20.81
CA PHE A 265 3.42 -18.18 -21.15
C PHE A 265 4.05 -18.62 -22.48
N LYS A 266 4.81 -19.73 -22.44
CA LYS A 266 5.21 -20.47 -23.64
C LYS A 266 4.03 -21.34 -24.06
N TYR A 267 3.39 -21.02 -25.19
CA TYR A 267 2.38 -21.90 -25.79
C TYR A 267 3.04 -22.87 -26.77
N PRO A 268 2.69 -24.18 -26.74
CA PRO A 268 2.95 -25.08 -27.84
C PRO A 268 2.09 -24.65 -29.04
N THR A 269 2.76 -24.33 -30.14
CA THR A 269 2.21 -23.86 -31.40
C THR A 269 1.33 -24.92 -32.05
N ASN A 270 0.03 -24.63 -32.25
CA ASN A 270 -0.74 -24.93 -33.48
C ASN A 270 -2.25 -24.75 -33.26
N LYS A 271 -2.81 -23.58 -33.60
CA LYS A 271 -4.18 -23.40 -34.13
C LYS A 271 -4.37 -21.96 -34.69
N PRO A 272 -5.18 -21.78 -35.75
CA PRO A 272 -5.16 -20.58 -36.58
C PRO A 272 -5.84 -19.37 -35.93
N TYR A 273 -5.23 -18.22 -36.20
CA TYR A 273 -5.32 -16.95 -35.49
C TYR A 273 -6.50 -16.09 -36.00
N ARG A 274 -7.54 -15.89 -35.18
CA ARG A 274 -8.52 -14.79 -35.36
C ARG A 274 -8.08 -13.66 -34.42
N ARG A 275 -7.91 -12.46 -34.97
CA ARG A 275 -7.08 -11.35 -34.45
C ARG A 275 -7.37 -10.97 -32.97
N GLU A 276 -6.38 -11.21 -32.10
CA GLU A 276 -6.34 -10.88 -30.65
C GLU A 276 -6.65 -9.43 -30.27
N SER A 277 -6.64 -8.48 -31.21
CA SER A 277 -6.84 -7.06 -30.91
C SER A 277 -8.31 -6.69 -30.61
N GLN A 278 -9.26 -7.45 -31.16
CA GLN A 278 -10.69 -7.10 -31.08
C GLN A 278 -11.30 -7.53 -29.73
N THR A 279 -10.99 -8.75 -29.28
CA THR A 279 -11.49 -9.30 -28.01
C THR A 279 -10.84 -8.67 -26.77
N ARG A 280 -9.59 -8.21 -26.85
CA ARG A 280 -8.98 -7.40 -25.78
C ARG A 280 -9.71 -6.08 -25.56
N GLN A 281 -10.11 -5.43 -26.64
CA GLN A 281 -10.87 -4.18 -26.58
C GLN A 281 -12.28 -4.42 -26.02
N GLU A 282 -12.94 -5.52 -26.40
CA GLU A 282 -14.28 -5.87 -25.91
C GLU A 282 -14.30 -6.21 -24.41
N ALA A 283 -13.34 -7.02 -23.94
CA ALA A 283 -13.18 -7.28 -22.51
C ALA A 283 -12.83 -6.00 -21.75
N ALA A 284 -11.88 -5.20 -22.24
CA ALA A 284 -11.54 -3.91 -21.65
C ALA A 284 -12.77 -2.97 -21.58
N ASN A 285 -13.57 -2.89 -22.63
CA ASN A 285 -14.78 -2.07 -22.67
C ASN A 285 -15.88 -2.59 -21.71
N TYR A 286 -16.02 -3.90 -21.54
CA TYR A 286 -16.99 -4.49 -20.60
C TYR A 286 -16.63 -4.20 -19.14
N PHE A 287 -15.34 -4.25 -18.80
CA PHE A 287 -14.85 -3.94 -17.46
C PHE A 287 -14.59 -2.45 -17.21
N ALA A 288 -14.50 -1.61 -18.24
CA ALA A 288 -14.20 -0.18 -18.14
C ALA A 288 -15.20 0.63 -17.28
N ASN A 289 -16.46 0.18 -17.19
CA ASN A 289 -17.52 0.86 -16.44
C ASN A 289 -17.79 0.24 -15.06
N ARG A 290 -17.01 -0.76 -14.63
CA ARG A 290 -17.09 -1.35 -13.30
C ARG A 290 -15.95 -0.80 -12.42
N PRO A 291 -16.14 -0.67 -11.10
CA PRO A 291 -15.09 -0.16 -10.22
C PRO A 291 -13.82 -1.00 -10.38
N LEU A 292 -12.74 -0.36 -10.85
CA LEU A 292 -11.42 -0.96 -11.01
C LEU A 292 -10.91 -1.40 -9.64
N CYS A 293 -10.71 -2.70 -9.44
CA CYS A 293 -9.80 -3.19 -8.42
C CYS A 293 -8.39 -2.88 -8.93
N ARG A 294 -7.66 -1.98 -8.26
CA ARG A 294 -6.33 -1.51 -8.70
C ARG A 294 -5.22 -2.55 -8.49
N GLU A 295 -5.52 -3.69 -7.88
CA GLU A 295 -4.56 -4.75 -7.63
C GLU A 295 -4.81 -5.92 -8.59
N ASN A 296 -3.87 -6.08 -9.52
CA ASN A 296 -3.66 -7.19 -10.47
C ASN A 296 -4.87 -7.67 -11.29
N VAL A 297 -4.83 -7.24 -12.55
CA VAL A 297 -5.67 -7.50 -13.72
C VAL A 297 -6.29 -8.90 -13.78
N LEU A 298 -7.63 -8.95 -13.83
CA LEU A 298 -8.39 -10.01 -14.49
C LEU A 298 -7.98 -10.06 -15.97
N ILE A 299 -7.02 -10.92 -16.34
CA ILE A 299 -6.72 -11.15 -17.76
C ILE A 299 -7.79 -12.11 -18.27
N ALA A 300 -8.87 -11.55 -18.83
CA ALA A 300 -9.90 -12.31 -19.52
C ALA A 300 -9.39 -12.68 -20.93
N ASP A 301 -8.84 -13.89 -21.10
CA ASP A 301 -8.45 -14.40 -22.41
C ASP A 301 -9.67 -15.01 -23.11
N SER A 302 -10.01 -14.45 -24.26
CA SER A 302 -11.08 -14.91 -25.16
C SER A 302 -10.67 -16.10 -26.06
N SER A 303 -9.45 -16.61 -25.93
CA SER A 303 -8.85 -17.54 -26.88
C SER A 303 -9.50 -18.94 -26.92
N TYR A 304 -10.39 -19.27 -25.97
CA TYR A 304 -11.01 -20.59 -25.87
C TYR A 304 -12.21 -20.80 -26.79
N SER A 305 -13.13 -19.82 -26.89
CA SER A 305 -14.26 -19.80 -27.84
C SER A 305 -15.05 -18.48 -27.72
N GLU A 306 -15.91 -18.17 -28.70
CA GLU A 306 -16.75 -16.94 -28.70
C GLU A 306 -17.59 -16.86 -27.41
N GLY A 307 -17.29 -15.87 -26.56
CA GLY A 307 -17.94 -15.62 -25.27
C GLY A 307 -17.48 -16.46 -24.08
N GLU A 308 -16.37 -17.20 -24.21
CA GLU A 308 -15.64 -17.79 -23.08
C GLU A 308 -14.45 -16.92 -22.69
N TYR A 309 -14.33 -16.64 -21.40
CA TYR A 309 -13.23 -15.89 -20.82
C TYR A 309 -12.53 -16.73 -19.77
N GLN A 310 -11.26 -17.05 -19.98
CA GLN A 310 -10.41 -17.58 -18.91
C GLN A 310 -9.80 -16.39 -18.17
N CYS A 311 -9.88 -16.37 -16.84
CA CYS A 311 -9.13 -15.43 -16.03
C CYS A 311 -8.26 -16.16 -15.01
N SER A 312 -7.02 -15.72 -14.87
CA SER A 312 -6.21 -16.07 -13.70
C SER A 312 -6.44 -14.98 -12.67
N VAL A 313 -7.10 -15.33 -11.57
CA VAL A 313 -7.25 -14.43 -10.42
C VAL A 313 -6.05 -14.66 -9.52
N THR A 314 -5.03 -13.81 -9.70
CA THR A 314 -3.90 -13.74 -8.78
C THR A 314 -4.17 -12.60 -7.82
N MET A 315 -4.74 -12.92 -6.68
CA MET A 315 -4.85 -11.97 -5.59
C MET A 315 -3.56 -12.03 -4.78
N SER A 316 -2.60 -11.21 -5.18
CA SER A 316 -1.66 -10.67 -4.21
C SER A 316 -2.43 -9.66 -3.38
N ALA A 317 -2.55 -9.88 -2.07
CA ALA A 317 -2.94 -8.81 -1.17
C ALA A 317 -1.76 -7.82 -1.15
N HIS A 318 -1.75 -6.93 -2.13
CA HIS A 318 -1.05 -5.67 -2.02
C HIS A 318 -1.82 -4.86 -0.98
#